data_AF-L1PAY1-F1
#
_entry.id   AF-L1PAY1-F1
#
_cell.length_a   1.000
_cell.length_b   1.000
_cell.length_c   1.000
_cell.angle_alpha   90.00
_cell.angle_beta   90.00
_cell.angle_gamma   90.00
#
_symmetry.space_group_name_H-M   'P 1'
#
loop_
_entity.id
_entity.type
_entity.pdbx_description
1 polymer ?
#
loop_
_entity_poly.entity_id
_entity_poly.type
_entity_poly.pdbx_seq_one_letter_code
_entity_poly.pdbx_strand_id
1 'polypeptide(L)'
;MNRILVILLFLGVLNLYAQERTDLIDRHFEGEITKRAAGDSINTKQYIFVTFLKDKAIIKEEKLTITKQPRLIYKVEVAWRINKRNNQIIFSASNKPYPYQDYKFYYREEELMAFYSQDDDGTMGLDIYFTEK
;
A
#
# COMPACT_ATOMS: atom_id res chain seq x y z
N MET A 1 -38.79 -24.20 -18.39
CA MET A 1 -37.62 -23.47 -18.93
C MET A 1 -37.31 -22.15 -18.23
N ASN A 2 -38.30 -21.38 -17.76
CA ASN A 2 -38.07 -20.04 -17.18
C ASN A 2 -37.34 -19.97 -15.81
N ARG A 3 -37.13 -21.10 -15.11
CA ARG A 3 -36.47 -21.10 -13.78
C ARG A 3 -34.94 -21.16 -13.84
N ILE A 4 -34.36 -21.73 -14.91
CA ILE A 4 -32.90 -21.87 -15.07
C ILE A 4 -32.27 -20.52 -15.43
N LEU A 5 -33.00 -19.69 -16.19
CA LEU A 5 -32.52 -18.39 -16.64
C LEU A 5 -32.28 -17.40 -15.48
N VAL A 6 -33.09 -17.49 -14.41
CA VAL A 6 -32.99 -16.60 -13.23
C VAL A 6 -31.76 -16.93 -12.39
N ILE A 7 -31.37 -18.21 -12.28
CA ILE A 7 -30.20 -18.63 -11.49
C ILE A 7 -28.90 -18.20 -12.17
N LEU A 8 -28.83 -18.27 -13.50
CA LEU A 8 -27.68 -17.81 -14.28
C LEU A 8 -27.50 -16.28 -14.19
N LEU A 9 -28.60 -15.52 -14.16
CA LEU A 9 -28.56 -14.07 -13.93
C LEU A 9 -28.00 -13.72 -12.54
N PHE A 10 -28.35 -14.48 -11.50
CA PHE A 10 -27.79 -14.28 -10.16
C PHE A 10 -26.28 -14.60 -10.07
N LEU A 11 -25.81 -15.63 -10.78
CA LEU A 11 -24.37 -15.96 -10.85
C LEU A 11 -23.56 -14.89 -11.60
N GLY A 12 -24.15 -14.26 -12.61
CA GLY A 12 -23.52 -13.13 -13.32
C GLY A 12 -23.34 -11.90 -12.42
N VAL A 13 -24.35 -11.57 -11.60
CA VAL A 13 -24.31 -10.40 -10.70
C VAL A 13 -23.33 -10.61 -9.53
N LEU A 14 -23.18 -11.83 -9.02
CA LEU A 14 -22.22 -12.12 -7.94
C LEU A 14 -20.75 -12.04 -8.40
N ASN A 15 -20.46 -12.43 -9.65
CA ASN A 15 -19.12 -12.29 -10.23
C ASN A 15 -18.67 -10.82 -10.40
N LEU A 16 -19.61 -9.91 -10.67
CA LEU A 16 -19.32 -8.46 -10.75
C LEU A 16 -18.90 -7.86 -9.41
N TYR A 17 -19.44 -8.37 -8.29
CA TYR A 17 -19.11 -7.87 -6.95
C TYR A 17 -17.84 -8.48 -6.34
N ALA A 18 -17.41 -9.64 -6.82
CA ALA A 18 -16.24 -10.35 -6.31
C ALA A 18 -15.07 -10.40 -7.30
N GLN A 19 -14.95 -9.43 -8.21
CA GLN A 19 -13.68 -9.26 -8.94
C GLN A 19 -12.58 -8.96 -7.91
N GLU A 20 -11.84 -10.00 -7.54
CA GLU A 20 -10.56 -9.91 -6.86
C GLU A 20 -9.70 -9.01 -7.73
N ARG A 21 -9.10 -7.98 -7.14
CA ARG A 21 -8.20 -7.07 -7.84
C ARG A 21 -6.86 -7.78 -8.04
N THR A 22 -6.86 -8.73 -8.98
CA THR A 22 -5.68 -9.52 -9.35
C THR A 22 -4.64 -8.67 -10.09
N ASP A 23 -5.02 -7.47 -10.55
CA ASP A 23 -4.17 -6.52 -11.24
C ASP A 23 -2.97 -6.07 -10.40
N LEU A 24 -3.08 -6.08 -9.07
CA LEU A 24 -1.96 -5.76 -8.18
C LEU A 24 -1.05 -6.95 -7.86
N ILE A 25 -1.50 -8.18 -8.07
CA ILE A 25 -0.71 -9.36 -7.70
C ILE A 25 0.60 -9.38 -8.49
N ASP A 26 1.70 -9.68 -7.80
CA ASP A 26 3.07 -9.69 -8.31
C ASP A 26 3.63 -8.32 -8.70
N ARG A 27 2.91 -7.22 -8.39
CA ARG A 27 3.44 -5.85 -8.56
C ARG A 27 4.30 -5.42 -7.39
N HIS A 28 5.34 -4.66 -7.73
CA HIS A 28 6.34 -4.15 -6.80
C HIS A 28 6.41 -2.63 -6.94
N PHE A 29 6.26 -1.94 -5.82
CA PHE A 29 6.19 -0.49 -5.77
C PHE A 29 7.25 0.05 -4.82
N GLU A 30 7.94 1.13 -5.22
CA GLU A 30 8.90 1.84 -4.39
C GLU A 30 8.52 3.32 -4.27
N GLY A 31 8.44 3.82 -3.05
CA GLY A 31 8.16 5.22 -2.75
C GLY A 31 9.22 5.84 -1.86
N GLU A 32 9.75 7.00 -2.23
CA GLU A 32 10.70 7.76 -1.42
C GLU A 32 9.96 8.55 -0.33
N ILE A 33 10.28 8.29 0.93
CA ILE A 33 9.82 9.10 2.05
C ILE A 33 10.68 10.37 2.09
N THR A 34 10.09 11.50 1.72
CA THR A 34 10.74 12.82 1.78
C THR A 34 10.67 13.49 3.16
N LYS A 35 10.13 12.81 4.18
CA LYS A 35 9.98 13.32 5.55
C LYS A 35 11.37 13.52 6.15
N ARG A 36 11.75 14.77 6.39
CA ARG A 36 12.92 15.11 7.20
C ARG A 36 12.50 15.17 8.66
N ALA A 37 12.95 14.24 9.49
CA ALA A 37 12.85 14.44 10.94
C ALA A 37 13.81 15.57 11.36
N ALA A 38 13.48 16.30 12.43
CA ALA A 38 14.40 17.27 13.02
C ALA A 38 15.68 16.54 13.44
N GLY A 39 16.81 16.83 12.79
CA GLY A 39 18.10 16.18 13.03
C GLY A 39 18.52 15.12 12.00
N ASP A 40 17.68 14.77 11.02
CA ASP A 40 18.13 13.97 9.89
C ASP A 40 19.11 14.78 9.01
N SER A 41 20.23 14.16 8.65
CA SER A 41 21.19 14.75 7.71
C SER A 41 20.54 14.91 6.34
N ILE A 42 20.85 16.01 5.65
CA ILE A 42 20.48 16.30 4.24
C ILE A 42 20.82 15.12 3.30
N ASN A 43 21.76 14.28 3.71
CA ASN A 43 22.32 13.15 2.97
C ASN A 43 21.65 11.79 3.26
N THR A 44 20.41 11.82 3.76
CA THR A 44 19.68 10.61 4.15
C THR A 44 18.41 10.48 3.33
N LYS A 45 18.26 9.34 2.66
CA LYS A 45 17.05 8.98 1.95
C LYS A 45 16.39 7.78 2.62
N GLN A 46 15.07 7.72 2.56
CA GLN A 46 14.30 6.63 3.14
C GLN A 46 13.27 6.18 2.12
N TYR A 47 13.09 4.87 1.98
CA TYR A 47 12.26 4.27 0.96
C TYR A 47 11.30 3.27 1.60
N ILE A 48 10.04 3.28 1.15
CA ILE A 48 9.07 2.21 1.41
C ILE A 48 8.92 1.40 0.14
N PHE A 49 8.94 0.09 0.30
CA PHE A 49 8.66 -0.88 -0.74
C PHE A 49 7.39 -1.63 -0.38
N VAL A 50 6.50 -1.80 -1.34
CA VAL A 50 5.28 -2.59 -1.23
C VAL A 50 5.26 -3.62 -2.34
N THR A 51 5.26 -4.89 -1.96
CA THR A 51 5.09 -6.02 -2.88
C THR A 51 3.77 -6.68 -2.61
N PHE A 52 2.90 -6.75 -3.61
CA PHE A 52 1.61 -7.42 -3.52
C PHE A 52 1.74 -8.87 -3.97
N LEU A 53 1.33 -9.80 -3.13
CA LEU A 53 1.19 -11.22 -3.43
C LEU A 53 -0.28 -11.61 -3.35
N LYS A 54 -0.60 -12.82 -3.79
CA LYS A 54 -1.98 -13.32 -3.85
C LYS A 54 -2.72 -13.28 -2.49
N ASP A 55 -2.04 -13.64 -1.41
CA ASP A 55 -2.63 -13.80 -0.06
C ASP A 55 -2.15 -12.74 0.94
N LYS A 56 -1.09 -12.01 0.61
CA LYS A 56 -0.43 -11.06 1.51
C LYS A 56 0.28 -9.96 0.73
N ALA A 57 0.65 -8.89 1.42
CA ALA A 57 1.58 -7.88 0.93
C ALA A 57 2.81 -7.87 1.84
N ILE A 58 3.97 -7.62 1.25
CA ILE A 58 5.21 -7.42 1.97
C ILE A 58 5.50 -5.93 1.95
N ILE A 59 5.54 -5.32 3.13
CA ILE A 59 5.92 -3.92 3.29
C ILE A 59 7.31 -3.87 3.93
N LYS A 60 8.20 -3.13 3.31
CA LYS A 60 9.60 -3.02 3.71
C LYS A 60 10.01 -1.56 3.71
N GLU A 61 10.77 -1.16 4.71
CA GLU A 61 11.32 0.19 4.78
C GLU A 61 12.84 0.15 4.92
N GLU A 62 13.52 0.93 4.09
CA GLU A 62 14.98 1.03 4.09
C GLU A 62 15.45 2.47 4.24
N LYS A 63 16.53 2.65 5.00
CA LYS A 63 17.25 3.92 5.11
C LYS A 63 18.55 3.83 4.32
N LEU A 64 18.69 4.68 3.31
CA LEU A 64 19.93 4.87 2.57
C LEU A 64 20.65 6.10 3.11
N THR A 65 21.87 5.91 3.59
CA THR A 65 22.78 7.02 3.93
C THR A 65 23.87 7.06 2.88
N ILE A 66 24.27 8.24 2.38
CA ILE A 66 25.29 8.36 1.30
C ILE A 66 26.56 7.54 1.56
N THR A 67 26.93 7.34 2.83
CA THR A 67 28.17 6.66 3.23
C THR A 67 27.99 5.16 3.53
N LYS A 68 26.79 4.59 3.41
CA LYS A 68 26.48 3.22 3.84
C LYS A 68 25.51 2.51 2.90
N GLN A 69 25.62 1.18 2.83
CA GLN A 69 24.64 0.33 2.16
C GLN A 69 23.23 0.56 2.74
N PRO A 70 22.15 0.32 1.96
CA PRO A 70 20.79 0.41 2.46
C PRO A 70 20.62 -0.41 3.73
N ARG A 71 20.09 0.22 4.78
CA ARG A 71 19.77 -0.45 6.05
C ARG A 71 18.28 -0.72 6.14
N LEU A 72 17.92 -1.99 6.30
CA LEU A 72 16.55 -2.40 6.61
C LEU A 72 16.11 -1.83 7.98
N ILE A 73 15.04 -1.04 8.01
CA ILE A 73 14.39 -0.57 9.24
C ILE A 73 13.41 -1.64 9.72
N TYR A 74 12.48 -2.05 8.85
CA TYR A 74 11.57 -3.16 9.12
C TYR A 74 11.13 -3.86 7.83
N LYS A 75 10.64 -5.09 8.01
CA LYS A 75 9.94 -5.88 7.00
C LYS A 75 8.77 -6.58 7.68
N VAL A 76 7.57 -6.44 7.13
CA VAL A 76 6.35 -7.03 7.68
C VAL A 76 5.50 -7.64 6.56
N GLU A 77 4.91 -8.79 6.84
CA GLU A 77 3.91 -9.41 5.98
C GLU A 77 2.53 -9.09 6.54
N VAL A 78 1.64 -8.60 5.67
CA VAL A 78 0.31 -8.12 6.07
C VAL A 78 -0.75 -8.68 5.13
N ALA A 79 -1.94 -8.93 5.65
CA ALA A 79 -3.09 -9.14 4.77
C ALA A 79 -3.45 -7.82 4.10
N TRP A 80 -3.96 -7.86 2.87
CA TRP A 80 -4.39 -6.67 2.15
C TRP A 80 -5.73 -6.88 1.47
N ARG A 81 -6.47 -5.78 1.27
CA ARG A 81 -7.71 -5.74 0.50
C ARG A 81 -7.92 -4.36 -0.10
N ILE A 82 -8.65 -4.29 -1.21
CA ILE A 82 -9.08 -3.01 -1.79
C ILE A 82 -10.50 -2.68 -1.36
N ASN A 83 -10.68 -1.49 -0.79
CA ASN A 83 -11.99 -0.86 -0.66
C ASN A 83 -12.43 -0.33 -2.03
N LYS A 84 -13.37 -1.04 -2.66
CA LYS A 84 -13.86 -0.72 -4.02
C LYS A 84 -14.55 0.64 -4.12
N ARG A 85 -15.03 1.22 -3.01
CA ARG A 85 -15.76 2.50 -3.03
C ARG A 85 -14.84 3.68 -3.30
N ASN A 86 -13.60 3.63 -2.83
CA ASN A 86 -12.65 4.74 -2.88
C ASN A 86 -11.26 4.33 -3.40
N ASN A 87 -11.11 3.11 -3.92
CA ASN A 87 -9.85 2.51 -4.35
C ASN A 87 -8.73 2.57 -3.29
N GLN A 88 -9.09 2.55 -2.02
CA GLN A 88 -8.13 2.53 -0.92
C GLN A 88 -7.63 1.11 -0.69
N ILE A 89 -6.32 0.95 -0.51
CA ILE A 89 -5.70 -0.30 -0.07
C ILE A 89 -5.68 -0.30 1.45
N ILE A 90 -6.23 -1.37 2.03
CA ILE A 90 -6.27 -1.58 3.47
C ILE A 90 -5.32 -2.72 3.79
N PHE A 91 -4.32 -2.42 4.62
CA PHE A 91 -3.41 -3.40 5.17
C PHE A 91 -3.82 -3.80 6.59
N SER A 92 -3.64 -5.07 6.95
CA SER A 92 -3.92 -5.59 8.28
C SER A 92 -2.70 -6.34 8.80
N ALA A 93 -2.05 -5.77 9.81
CA ALA A 93 -0.92 -6.38 10.52
C ALA A 93 -1.30 -6.78 11.95
N SER A 94 -0.42 -7.57 12.55
CA SER A 94 -0.43 -7.85 14.00
C SER A 94 -0.22 -6.59 14.85
N ASN A 95 -0.51 -6.67 16.14
CA ASN A 95 -0.58 -5.56 17.13
C ASN A 95 0.68 -4.69 17.31
N LYS A 96 1.74 -4.85 16.52
CA LYS A 96 2.91 -3.96 16.59
C LYS A 96 2.64 -2.70 15.75
N PRO A 97 2.91 -1.50 16.29
CA PRO A 97 2.85 -0.28 15.51
C PRO A 97 3.99 -0.29 14.49
N TYR A 98 3.66 -0.14 13.20
CA TYR A 98 4.62 -0.02 12.12
C TYR A 98 4.43 1.33 11.40
N PRO A 99 5.51 2.01 10.97
CA PRO A 99 5.42 3.33 10.32
C PRO A 99 4.49 3.40 9.11
N TYR A 100 4.35 2.32 8.33
CA TYR A 100 3.42 2.31 7.20
C TYR A 100 1.95 2.54 7.63
N GLN A 101 1.58 2.27 8.87
CA GLN A 101 0.22 2.46 9.39
C GLN A 101 -0.17 3.94 9.52
N ASP A 102 0.82 4.84 9.51
CA ASP A 102 0.61 6.28 9.52
C ASP A 102 0.11 6.80 8.15
N TYR A 103 0.05 5.94 7.14
CA TYR A 103 -0.31 6.31 5.77
C TYR A 103 -1.59 5.62 5.29
N LYS A 104 -2.40 6.35 4.52
CA LYS A 104 -3.54 5.83 3.75
C LYS A 104 -3.08 5.57 2.32
N PHE A 105 -3.21 4.33 1.88
CA PHE A 105 -2.78 3.91 0.54
C PHE A 105 -3.95 3.90 -0.43
N TYR A 106 -3.73 4.38 -1.64
CA TYR A 106 -4.70 4.40 -2.73
C TYR A 106 -4.06 3.87 -4.00
N TYR A 107 -4.87 3.17 -4.80
CA TYR A 107 -4.47 2.73 -6.13
C TYR A 107 -5.38 3.36 -7.18
N ARG A 108 -4.84 4.26 -7.99
CA ARG A 108 -5.60 5.01 -9.00
C ARG A 108 -4.75 5.14 -10.25
N GLU A 109 -5.38 4.99 -11.43
CA GLU A 109 -4.70 5.22 -12.71
C GLU A 109 -3.40 4.39 -12.86
N GLU A 110 -3.42 3.15 -12.35
CA GLU A 110 -2.27 2.24 -12.33
C GLU A 110 -1.11 2.67 -11.43
N GLU A 111 -1.31 3.70 -10.61
CA GLU A 111 -0.31 4.22 -9.66
C GLU A 111 -0.70 3.93 -8.22
N LEU A 112 0.30 3.58 -7.40
CA LEU A 112 0.18 3.49 -5.95
C LEU A 112 0.60 4.81 -5.31
N MET A 113 -0.27 5.34 -4.45
CA MET A 113 -0.02 6.56 -3.68
C MET A 113 -0.25 6.30 -2.20
N ALA A 114 0.53 6.94 -1.33
CA ALA A 114 0.28 6.93 0.11
C ALA A 114 0.24 8.35 0.68
N PHE A 115 -0.81 8.66 1.42
CA PHE A 115 -1.03 9.97 2.04
C PHE A 115 -0.89 9.82 3.55
N TYR A 116 -0.11 10.69 4.17
CA TYR A 116 0.00 10.70 5.63
C TYR A 116 -1.36 10.99 6.27
N SER A 117 -1.79 10.15 7.20
CA SER A 117 -3.02 10.37 7.97
C SER A 117 -2.72 11.41 9.04
N GLN A 118 -3.20 12.64 8.86
CA GLN A 118 -3.09 13.70 9.88
C GLN A 118 -3.75 13.28 11.20
N ASP A 119 -3.04 13.52 12.30
CA ASP A 119 -3.59 14.05 13.56
C ASP A 119 -2.89 15.42 13.78
N ASP A 120 -3.59 16.37 14.42
CA ASP A 120 -3.39 17.83 14.52
C ASP A 120 -2.00 18.40 14.92
N ASP A 121 -0.92 17.61 14.96
CA ASP A 121 0.41 17.97 15.50
C ASP A 121 1.30 18.80 14.55
N GLY A 122 0.75 19.48 13.56
CA GLY A 122 1.52 20.36 12.67
C GLY A 122 2.58 19.65 11.82
N THR A 123 2.52 18.32 11.71
CA THR A 123 3.40 17.54 10.84
C THR A 123 2.90 17.68 9.40
N MET A 124 3.70 18.24 8.50
CA MET A 124 3.38 18.26 7.06
C MET A 124 3.31 16.81 6.57
N GLY A 125 2.10 16.34 6.26
CA GLY A 125 1.89 15.06 5.61
C GLY A 125 2.54 15.10 4.23
N LEU A 126 3.43 14.15 3.97
CA LEU A 126 4.07 14.04 2.66
C LEU A 126 3.41 12.90 1.90
N ASP A 127 2.94 13.24 0.71
CA ASP A 127 2.41 12.29 -0.26
C ASP A 127 3.59 11.50 -0.83
N ILE A 128 3.52 10.17 -0.70
CA ILE A 128 4.49 9.26 -1.29
C ILE A 128 3.90 8.77 -2.61
N TYR A 129 4.57 9.14 -3.69
CA TYR A 129 4.34 8.56 -5.00
C TYR A 129 5.22 7.32 -5.13
N PHE A 130 4.61 6.19 -5.47
CA PHE A 130 5.34 4.97 -5.70
C PHE A 130 5.56 4.75 -7.20
N THR A 131 6.77 4.41 -7.58
CA THR A 131 7.10 3.95 -8.93
C THR A 131 7.05 2.42 -8.97
N GLU A 132 6.37 1.86 -9.97
CA GLU A 132 6.40 0.42 -10.24
C GLU A 132 7.80 -0.01 -10.69
N LYS A 133 8.31 -1.12 -10.15
CA LYS A 133 9.65 -1.66 -10.43
C LYS A 133 9.62 -3.06 -11.02
#